data_AF-A0A4Y9J5M8-F1
#
_entry.id   AF-A0A4Y9J5M8-F1
#
_cell.length_a   1.000
_cell.length_b   1.000
_cell.length_c   1.000
_cell.angle_alpha   90.00
_cell.angle_beta   90.00
_cell.angle_gamma   90.00
#
_symmetry.space_group_name_H-M   'P 1'
#
loop_
_entity.id
_entity.type
_entity.pdbx_description
1 polymer ?
#
loop_
_entity_poly.entity_id
_entity_poly.type
_entity_poly.pdbx_seq_one_letter_code
_entity_poly.pdbx_strand_id
1 'polypeptide(L)'
;MSDYDEYNKDRANRLKAIVRGQTYKSLPSRRTVRDVPAAFRSHIEAIADRAKGWKSMPYYIRDNFNKGIISGGLLPQIPQRAQMPGTTAKPPEPCTAYDSEIANYKTWAYTYGLDVSALDPLRTAGDKAGLHAELKRLQTERFNRQAEWISARNEVEDFASQAVGFPDIVKEIEDALNANEIKTTNYYGDCISRLKTFFASLPGKLSAAKAKKGTYSKNMPTELENGRAYLDKVSHEFSKDFFDLLKEKPKLELRHKNKGSYCTNNGKLVVIDGDSRAAASDWYRIRVIYHEFGHAIADQRKLLFSKEVTDVRDRQITRLRKREKATYYTTEKVWNHKKGKYELQKVRHEVNQMKIVTLSAKINNIYRRIKDKKSDDPIFKRFGITKGDAIEQFCALMDTLRSLVNRDDVGWGHKVSYFKNHGMKEHEYLAHTFENAFIGNRVFQLLMPTEYAEMIALAKSFKKP
;
A
#
# COMPACT_ATOMS: atom_id res chain seq x y z
N MET A 1 17.56 19.19 6.17
CA MET A 1 16.56 18.17 6.55
C MET A 1 17.17 17.00 7.34
N SER A 2 18.46 16.66 7.21
CA SER A 2 19.08 15.53 7.95
C SER A 2 19.03 15.67 9.48
N ASP A 3 19.29 16.86 10.02
CA ASP A 3 19.42 17.07 11.47
C ASP A 3 18.06 16.98 12.20
N TYR A 4 16.97 17.36 11.52
CA TYR A 4 15.62 17.26 12.06
C TYR A 4 15.14 15.80 12.11
N ASP A 5 15.45 15.01 11.09
CA ASP A 5 15.11 13.59 11.03
C ASP A 5 15.94 12.77 12.03
N GLU A 6 17.20 13.14 12.27
CA GLU A 6 18.07 12.49 13.26
C GLU A 6 17.61 12.78 14.69
N TYR A 7 17.27 14.04 15.01
CA TYR A 7 16.72 14.42 16.32
C TYR A 7 15.40 13.70 16.64
N ASN A 8 14.50 13.59 15.66
CA ASN A 8 13.23 12.89 15.83
C ASN A 8 13.42 11.37 16.04
N LYS A 9 14.39 10.75 15.34
CA LYS A 9 14.72 9.32 15.51
C LYS A 9 15.36 9.04 16.88
N ASP A 10 16.29 9.87 17.34
CA ASP A 10 16.92 9.72 18.65
C ASP A 10 15.88 9.87 19.78
N ARG A 11 15.01 10.89 19.69
CA ARG A 11 13.87 11.07 20.60
C ARG A 11 12.93 9.87 20.59
N ALA A 12 12.55 9.38 19.41
CA ALA A 12 11.69 8.20 19.26
C ALA A 12 12.29 6.94 19.91
N ASN A 13 13.60 6.72 19.76
CA ASN A 13 14.29 5.59 20.34
C ASN A 13 14.43 5.70 21.86
N ARG A 14 14.72 6.89 22.39
CA ARG A 14 14.71 7.16 23.83
C ARG A 14 13.34 6.89 24.45
N LEU A 15 12.27 7.34 23.80
CA LEU A 15 10.90 7.11 24.26
C LEU A 15 10.52 5.63 24.27
N LYS A 16 10.90 4.85 23.25
CA LYS A 16 10.70 3.39 23.23
C LYS A 16 11.40 2.71 24.40
N ALA A 17 12.62 3.13 24.74
CA ALA A 17 13.36 2.58 25.86
C ALA A 17 12.68 2.91 27.20
N ILE A 18 12.23 4.16 27.39
CA ILE A 18 11.50 4.60 28.59
C ILE A 18 10.19 3.82 28.77
N VAL A 19 9.37 3.69 27.71
CA VAL A 19 8.11 2.92 27.75
C VAL A 19 8.34 1.45 28.11
N ARG A 20 9.49 0.88 27.71
CA ARG A 20 9.85 -0.52 27.96
C ARG A 20 10.60 -0.74 29.27
N GLY A 21 10.85 0.31 30.07
CA GLY A 21 11.70 0.21 31.26
C GLY A 21 13.15 -0.20 30.95
N GLN A 22 13.62 0.10 29.75
CA GLN A 22 14.97 -0.22 29.27
C GLN A 22 15.88 1.01 29.34
N THR A 23 17.16 0.79 29.63
CA THR A 23 18.16 1.87 29.64
C THR A 23 18.47 2.32 28.22
N TYR A 24 18.12 3.56 27.86
CA TYR A 24 18.53 4.16 26.59
C TYR A 24 20.04 4.47 26.61
N LYS A 25 20.81 3.91 25.66
CA LYS A 25 22.18 4.35 25.40
C LYS A 25 22.14 5.48 24.37
N SER A 26 22.29 6.74 24.79
CA SER A 26 22.33 7.86 23.86
C SER A 26 23.52 7.73 22.91
N LEU A 27 23.28 7.95 21.62
CA LEU A 27 24.38 8.16 20.68
C LEU A 27 25.07 9.48 21.05
N PRO A 28 26.40 9.54 21.17
CA PRO A 28 27.09 10.77 21.54
C PRO A 28 26.83 11.82 20.45
N SER A 29 26.32 12.98 20.86
CA SER A 29 26.09 14.12 19.96
C SER A 29 27.34 14.43 19.14
N ARG A 30 27.18 14.78 17.86
CA ARG A 30 28.29 15.29 17.03
C ARG A 30 29.01 16.50 17.66
N ARG A 31 28.33 17.22 18.56
CA ARG A 31 28.88 18.36 19.32
C ARG A 31 29.36 18.00 20.73
N THR A 32 29.47 16.72 21.06
CA THR A 32 30.00 16.29 22.36
C THR A 32 31.43 16.80 22.51
N VAL A 33 31.66 17.65 23.49
CA VAL A 33 33.01 18.12 23.86
C VAL A 33 33.76 16.92 24.43
N ARG A 34 34.73 16.41 23.67
CA ARG A 34 35.52 15.21 24.04
C ARG A 34 36.77 15.53 24.83
N ASP A 35 37.15 16.80 24.87
CA ASP A 35 38.40 17.25 25.47
C ASP A 35 38.28 18.72 25.88
N VAL A 36 39.14 19.14 26.80
CA VAL A 36 39.26 20.54 27.22
C VAL A 36 39.91 21.39 26.13
N PRO A 37 39.66 22.72 26.09
CA PRO A 37 40.24 23.60 25.07
C PRO A 37 41.77 23.49 25.01
N ALA A 38 42.35 23.58 23.80
CA ALA A 38 43.79 23.44 23.60
C ALA A 38 44.61 24.43 24.45
N ALA A 39 44.14 25.68 24.59
CA ALA A 39 44.78 26.68 25.44
C ALA A 39 44.84 26.27 26.91
N PHE A 40 43.84 25.55 27.41
CA PHE A 40 43.84 25.02 28.76
C PHE A 40 44.89 23.90 28.92
N ARG A 41 45.01 22.99 27.93
CA ARG A 41 46.07 21.97 27.95
C ARG A 41 47.47 22.58 27.95
N SER A 42 47.71 23.53 27.06
CA SER A 42 48.99 24.23 26.99
C SER A 42 49.32 24.97 28.30
N HIS A 43 48.33 25.59 28.94
CA HIS A 43 48.52 26.21 30.25
C HIS A 43 48.87 25.19 31.33
N ILE A 44 48.17 24.06 31.40
CA ILE A 44 48.43 22.99 32.39
C ILE A 44 49.81 22.37 32.18
N GLU A 45 50.22 22.11 30.93
CA GLU A 45 51.55 21.61 30.59
C GLU A 45 52.64 22.60 31.01
N ALA A 46 52.46 23.90 30.73
CA ALA A 46 53.44 24.93 31.07
C ALA A 46 53.63 25.12 32.59
N ILE A 47 52.63 24.77 33.40
CA ILE A 47 52.71 24.87 34.87
C ILE A 47 52.99 23.54 35.58
N ALA A 48 53.02 22.41 34.88
CA ALA A 48 53.06 21.08 35.47
C ALA A 48 54.29 20.86 36.38
N ASP A 49 55.48 21.26 35.93
CA ASP A 49 56.71 21.07 36.72
C ASP A 49 56.83 22.03 37.90
N ARG A 50 56.51 23.31 37.70
CA ARG A 50 56.51 24.31 38.78
C ARG A 50 55.46 24.02 39.85
N ALA A 51 54.33 23.40 39.49
CA ALA A 51 53.26 23.08 40.44
C ALA A 51 53.66 22.02 41.48
N LYS A 52 54.67 21.17 41.21
CA LYS A 52 55.15 20.14 42.14
C LYS A 52 55.64 20.72 43.48
N GLY A 53 56.13 21.96 43.48
CA GLY A 53 56.65 22.66 44.66
C GLY A 53 55.63 23.58 45.36
N TRP A 54 54.37 23.63 44.93
CA TRP A 54 53.39 24.55 45.49
C TRP A 54 52.87 24.05 46.84
N LYS A 55 52.92 24.93 47.86
CA LYS A 55 52.36 24.64 49.19
C LYS A 55 50.84 24.51 49.20
N SER A 56 50.16 25.09 48.21
CA SER A 56 48.72 24.97 48.01
C SER A 56 48.40 24.99 46.53
N MET A 57 47.60 24.04 46.09
CA MET A 57 47.12 23.97 44.70
C MET A 57 45.94 24.92 44.50
N PRO A 58 45.88 25.67 43.39
CA PRO A 58 44.70 26.43 43.00
C PRO A 58 43.46 25.56 42.91
N TYR A 59 42.30 26.14 43.26
CA TYR A 59 41.01 25.45 43.27
C TYR A 59 40.71 24.67 41.99
N TYR A 60 41.01 25.25 40.82
CA TYR A 60 40.72 24.60 39.55
C TYR A 60 41.58 23.35 39.27
N ILE A 61 42.74 23.19 39.92
CA ILE A 61 43.53 21.95 39.88
C ILE A 61 43.04 21.01 40.98
N ARG A 62 42.91 21.52 42.20
CA ARG A 62 42.54 20.74 43.37
C ARG A 62 41.19 20.05 43.21
N ASP A 63 40.23 20.74 42.61
CA ASP A 63 38.83 20.30 42.54
C ASP A 63 38.52 19.57 41.23
N ASN A 64 39.37 19.66 40.20
CA ASN A 64 39.12 19.05 38.88
C ASN A 64 40.16 18.01 38.44
N PHE A 65 41.27 17.81 39.17
CA PHE A 65 42.27 16.79 38.88
C PHE A 65 42.27 15.72 39.96
N ASN A 66 42.58 14.48 39.57
CA ASN A 66 42.60 13.34 40.47
C ASN A 66 43.60 13.57 41.60
N LYS A 67 43.13 13.40 42.85
CA LYS A 67 43.87 13.72 44.09
C LYS A 67 44.37 15.18 44.17
N GLY A 68 43.80 16.08 43.36
CA GLY A 68 44.14 17.50 43.33
C GLY A 68 45.54 17.81 42.79
N ILE A 69 46.12 16.94 41.98
CA ILE A 69 47.45 17.11 41.37
C ILE A 69 47.40 16.90 39.86
N ILE A 70 48.17 17.70 39.12
CA ILE A 70 48.16 17.68 37.64
C ILE A 70 48.52 16.28 37.08
N SER A 71 49.51 15.60 37.67
CA SER A 71 49.94 14.26 37.23
C SER A 71 48.90 13.17 37.43
N GLY A 72 47.88 13.41 38.27
CA GLY A 72 46.76 12.50 38.46
C GLY A 72 45.78 12.48 37.28
N GLY A 73 45.90 13.43 36.35
CA GLY A 73 44.95 13.63 35.25
C GLY A 73 43.65 14.30 35.72
N LEU A 74 42.81 14.70 34.76
CA LEU A 74 41.49 15.26 35.06
C LEU A 74 40.59 14.22 35.75
N LEU A 75 39.73 14.65 36.66
CA LEU A 75 38.76 13.78 37.32
C LEU A 75 37.81 13.18 36.27
N PRO A 76 37.55 11.86 36.33
CA PRO A 76 36.67 11.18 35.37
C PRO A 76 35.18 11.51 35.57
N GLN A 77 34.80 12.16 36.67
CA GLN A 77 33.42 12.61 36.93
C GLN A 77 33.39 14.00 37.59
N ILE A 78 32.41 14.80 37.19
CA ILE A 78 32.06 16.08 37.84
C ILE A 78 31.31 15.73 39.14
N PRO A 79 31.83 16.08 40.33
CA PRO A 79 31.17 15.71 41.58
C PRO A 79 29.83 16.44 41.74
N GLN A 80 28.72 15.69 41.79
CA GLN A 80 27.45 16.21 42.31
C GLN A 80 27.55 16.27 43.84
N ARG A 81 27.28 17.43 44.43
CA ARG A 81 27.27 17.59 45.90
C ARG A 81 26.25 16.62 46.51
N ALA A 82 26.71 15.63 47.28
CA ALA A 82 25.84 14.79 48.09
C ALA A 82 25.26 15.60 49.27
N GLN A 83 23.95 15.46 49.52
CA GLN A 83 23.29 15.93 50.74
C GLN A 83 23.89 15.26 51.99
N MET A 84 23.95 16.01 53.09
CA MET A 84 24.52 15.55 54.37
C MET A 84 23.75 14.36 54.97
N PRO A 85 24.42 13.46 55.72
CA PRO A 85 23.78 12.32 56.36
C PRO A 85 23.14 12.72 57.70
N GLY A 86 21.87 12.35 57.91
CA GLY A 86 21.26 12.34 59.24
C GLY A 86 19.77 12.70 59.33
N THR A 87 18.87 12.00 58.62
CA THR A 87 17.47 11.85 59.07
C THR A 87 16.93 10.48 58.66
N THR A 88 16.50 9.67 59.63
CA THR A 88 15.72 8.45 59.42
C THR A 88 14.26 8.82 59.18
N ALA A 89 13.97 9.43 58.03
CA ALA A 89 12.59 9.63 57.59
C ALA A 89 12.03 8.31 57.04
N LYS A 90 10.82 7.95 57.50
CA LYS A 90 10.04 6.83 56.93
C LYS A 90 9.91 7.03 55.42
N PRO A 91 10.10 6.01 54.57
CA PRO A 91 9.99 6.17 53.13
C PRO A 91 8.61 6.77 52.78
N PRO A 92 8.55 7.79 51.90
CA PRO A 92 7.29 8.44 51.56
C PRO A 92 6.27 7.44 51.01
N GLU A 93 4.99 7.62 51.37
CA GLU A 93 3.91 6.83 50.76
C GLU A 93 3.70 7.23 49.29
N PRO A 94 3.72 6.28 48.34
CA PRO A 94 3.57 6.60 46.92
C PRO A 94 2.20 7.21 46.59
N CYS A 95 2.16 8.15 45.65
CA CYS A 95 0.92 8.80 45.21
C CYS A 95 0.14 7.94 44.20
N THR A 96 -0.55 6.90 44.68
CA THR A 96 -1.27 5.92 43.83
C THR A 96 -2.53 6.47 43.16
N ALA A 97 -3.04 7.62 43.60
CA ALA A 97 -4.26 8.24 43.07
C ALA A 97 -4.19 8.59 41.57
N TYR A 98 -2.99 8.70 41.00
CA TYR A 98 -2.78 9.05 39.58
C TYR A 98 -2.36 7.84 38.71
N ASP A 99 -2.37 6.62 39.24
CA ASP A 99 -1.81 5.44 38.55
C ASP A 99 -2.46 5.20 37.19
N SER A 100 -3.79 5.42 37.07
CA SER A 100 -4.50 5.32 35.79
C SER A 100 -4.06 6.39 34.78
N GLU A 101 -3.83 7.62 35.23
CA GLU A 101 -3.36 8.71 34.35
C GLU A 101 -1.92 8.48 33.90
N ILE A 102 -1.05 8.07 34.82
CA ILE A 102 0.34 7.69 34.52
C ILE A 102 0.37 6.56 33.49
N ALA A 103 -0.43 5.52 33.67
CA ALA A 103 -0.52 4.40 32.74
C ALA A 103 -0.98 4.87 31.34
N ASN A 104 -1.96 5.77 31.27
CA ASN A 104 -2.42 6.34 30.01
C ASN A 104 -1.31 7.16 29.31
N TYR A 105 -0.62 8.05 30.04
CA TYR A 105 0.47 8.84 29.48
C TYR A 105 1.63 7.96 29.01
N LYS A 106 1.99 6.91 29.75
CA LYS A 106 3.01 5.93 29.33
C LYS A 106 2.60 5.17 28.07
N THR A 107 1.34 4.74 27.98
CA THR A 107 0.80 4.02 26.81
C THR A 107 0.92 4.85 25.53
N TRP A 108 0.67 6.16 25.65
CA TRP A 108 0.66 7.07 24.49
C TRP A 108 1.91 7.94 24.36
N ALA A 109 2.91 7.75 25.23
CA ALA A 109 4.13 8.57 25.27
C ALA A 109 4.86 8.54 23.93
N TYR A 110 4.98 7.35 23.32
CA TYR A 110 5.60 7.21 22.01
C TYR A 110 4.84 7.99 20.94
N THR A 111 3.52 7.82 20.85
CA THR A 111 2.68 8.44 19.82
C THR A 111 2.78 9.95 19.82
N TYR A 112 2.59 10.57 20.99
CA TYR A 112 2.61 12.02 21.11
C TYR A 112 4.01 12.61 21.36
N GLY A 113 5.03 11.76 21.53
CA GLY A 113 6.40 12.21 21.78
C GLY A 113 6.68 12.64 23.23
N LEU A 114 5.87 12.24 24.20
CA LEU A 114 5.90 12.77 25.56
C LEU A 114 7.07 12.22 26.39
N ASP A 115 7.87 13.09 27.00
CA ASP A 115 8.87 12.67 28.00
C ASP A 115 8.19 12.42 29.35
N VAL A 116 8.01 11.13 29.69
CA VAL A 116 7.33 10.68 30.91
C VAL A 116 8.30 10.30 32.05
N SER A 117 9.59 10.63 31.92
CA SER A 117 10.64 10.20 32.85
C SER A 117 10.47 10.73 34.28
N ALA A 118 9.77 11.84 34.47
CA ALA A 118 9.51 12.43 35.77
C ALA A 118 8.36 11.75 36.55
N LEU A 119 7.49 10.98 35.89
CA LEU A 119 6.27 10.43 36.52
C LEU A 119 6.58 9.43 37.64
N ASP A 120 7.47 8.46 37.41
CA ASP A 120 7.79 7.43 38.41
C ASP A 120 8.56 7.97 39.63
N PRO A 121 9.57 8.85 39.47
CA PRO A 121 10.21 9.52 40.61
C PRO A 121 9.21 10.32 41.47
N LEU A 122 8.35 11.14 40.85
CA LEU A 122 7.36 11.96 41.57
C LEU A 122 6.32 11.09 42.29
N ARG A 123 5.85 10.02 41.64
CA ARG A 123 4.95 9.04 42.25
C ARG A 123 5.58 8.38 43.47
N THR A 124 6.83 7.93 43.35
CA THR A 124 7.55 7.21 44.42
C THR A 124 7.88 8.12 45.60
N ALA A 125 8.14 9.40 45.33
CA ALA A 125 8.40 10.41 46.36
C ALA A 125 7.14 10.88 47.11
N GLY A 126 5.95 10.49 46.67
CA GLY A 126 4.68 10.97 47.23
C GLY A 126 4.37 12.43 46.91
N ASP A 127 5.06 13.04 45.93
CA ASP A 127 4.89 14.46 45.57
C ASP A 127 3.63 14.68 44.71
N LYS A 128 2.50 14.87 45.40
CA LYS A 128 1.20 15.09 44.77
C LYS A 128 1.16 16.36 43.90
N ALA A 129 1.83 17.42 44.32
CA ALA A 129 1.80 18.72 43.65
C ALA A 129 2.68 18.69 42.38
N GLY A 130 3.89 18.14 42.49
CA GLY A 130 4.79 17.93 41.36
C GLY A 130 4.20 16.99 40.32
N LEU A 131 3.58 15.88 40.75
CA LEU A 131 2.94 14.93 39.84
C LEU A 131 1.77 15.58 39.08
N HIS A 132 0.93 16.36 39.75
CA HIS A 132 -0.15 17.11 39.09
C HIS A 132 0.39 18.13 38.06
N ALA A 133 1.44 18.86 38.41
CA ALA A 133 2.07 19.83 37.51
C ALA A 133 2.65 19.14 36.26
N GLU A 134 3.30 17.98 36.44
CA GLU A 134 3.87 17.22 35.33
C GLU A 134 2.79 16.63 34.40
N LEU A 135 1.70 16.10 34.97
CA LEU A 135 0.56 15.62 34.18
C LEU A 135 -0.08 16.75 33.35
N LYS A 136 -0.19 17.97 33.92
CA LYS A 136 -0.68 19.15 33.19
C LYS A 136 0.26 19.57 32.05
N ARG A 137 1.59 19.49 32.27
CA ARG A 137 2.60 19.75 31.24
C ARG A 137 2.45 18.76 30.08
N LEU A 138 2.34 17.46 30.39
CA LEU A 138 2.16 16.39 29.40
C LEU A 138 0.85 16.54 28.62
N GLN A 139 -0.22 16.95 29.30
CA GLN A 139 -1.51 17.24 28.67
C GLN A 139 -1.40 18.36 27.63
N THR A 140 -0.74 19.44 28.00
CA THR A 140 -0.54 20.61 27.13
C THR A 140 0.28 20.23 25.90
N GLU A 141 1.38 19.49 26.10
CA GLU A 141 2.22 19.01 24.98
C GLU A 141 1.45 18.08 24.04
N ARG A 142 0.65 17.16 24.59
CA ARG A 142 -0.23 16.28 23.82
C ARG A 142 -1.22 17.08 22.96
N PHE A 143 -1.90 18.07 23.54
CA PHE A 143 -2.90 18.86 22.81
C PHE A 143 -2.27 19.69 21.69
N ASN A 144 -1.10 20.29 21.92
CA ASN A 144 -0.38 21.02 20.88
C ASN A 144 0.00 20.10 19.71
N ARG A 145 0.55 18.92 20.00
CA ARG A 145 0.90 17.94 18.95
C ARG A 145 -0.30 17.38 18.22
N GLN A 146 -1.41 17.18 18.93
CA GLN A 146 -2.65 16.73 18.32
C GLN A 146 -3.23 17.82 17.39
N ALA A 147 -3.19 19.09 17.78
CA ALA A 147 -3.61 20.20 16.93
C ALA A 147 -2.78 20.31 15.65
N GLU A 148 -1.45 20.17 15.75
CA GLU A 148 -0.56 20.16 14.57
C GLU A 148 -0.86 18.99 13.62
N TRP A 149 -1.13 17.80 14.16
CA TRP A 149 -1.51 16.64 13.36
C TRP A 149 -2.88 16.82 12.69
N ILE A 150 -3.88 17.34 13.41
CA ILE A 150 -5.20 17.67 12.85
C ILE A 150 -5.05 18.67 11.70
N SER A 151 -4.27 19.73 11.89
CA SER A 151 -4.03 20.74 10.84
C SER A 151 -3.43 20.11 9.57
N ALA A 152 -2.37 19.31 9.71
CA ALA A 152 -1.73 18.66 8.56
C ALA A 152 -2.64 17.62 7.88
N ARG A 153 -3.52 16.97 8.66
CA ARG A 153 -4.50 16.03 8.13
C ARG A 153 -5.58 16.75 7.33
N ASN A 154 -6.13 17.83 7.87
CA ASN A 154 -7.18 18.62 7.22
C ASN A 154 -6.70 19.20 5.89
N GLU A 155 -5.46 19.68 5.78
CA GLU A 155 -4.90 20.14 4.50
C GLU A 155 -4.97 19.06 3.40
N VAL A 156 -4.69 17.80 3.76
CA VAL A 156 -4.76 16.65 2.85
C VAL A 156 -6.22 16.27 2.54
N GLU A 157 -7.10 16.26 3.54
CA GLU A 157 -8.52 15.97 3.37
C GLU A 157 -9.23 17.03 2.49
N ASP A 158 -8.98 18.31 2.73
CA ASP A 158 -9.56 19.42 1.98
C ASP A 158 -9.14 19.38 0.51
N PHE A 159 -7.91 18.95 0.21
CA PHE A 159 -7.44 18.77 -1.16
C PHE A 159 -8.23 17.68 -1.92
N ALA A 160 -8.81 16.69 -1.24
CA ALA A 160 -9.56 15.62 -1.90
C ALA A 160 -10.72 16.15 -2.75
N SER A 161 -11.34 17.27 -2.33
CA SER A 161 -12.38 17.96 -3.09
C SER A 161 -11.90 18.46 -4.47
N GLN A 162 -10.62 18.83 -4.59
CA GLN A 162 -10.03 19.31 -5.84
C GLN A 162 -9.62 18.16 -6.78
N ALA A 163 -9.44 16.96 -6.21
CA ALA A 163 -9.07 15.74 -6.93
C ALA A 163 -10.30 14.94 -7.41
N VAL A 164 -11.52 15.44 -7.19
CA VAL A 164 -12.76 14.83 -7.69
C VAL A 164 -12.66 14.64 -9.21
N GLY A 165 -12.83 13.39 -9.66
CA GLY A 165 -12.62 12.97 -11.04
C GLY A 165 -11.25 12.34 -11.35
N PHE A 166 -10.37 12.19 -10.36
CA PHE A 166 -9.09 11.49 -10.46
C PHE A 166 -8.98 10.38 -9.38
N PRO A 167 -9.61 9.21 -9.60
CA PRO A 167 -9.78 8.18 -8.56
C PRO A 167 -8.46 7.65 -7.99
N ASP A 168 -7.40 7.60 -8.79
CA ASP A 168 -6.07 7.18 -8.31
C ASP A 168 -5.50 8.17 -7.28
N ILE A 169 -5.67 9.47 -7.51
CA ILE A 169 -5.21 10.51 -6.58
C ILE A 169 -6.06 10.49 -5.31
N VAL A 170 -7.38 10.33 -5.45
CA VAL A 170 -8.29 10.20 -4.29
C VAL A 170 -7.90 8.99 -3.42
N LYS A 171 -7.60 7.86 -4.05
CA LYS A 171 -7.13 6.66 -3.33
C LYS A 171 -5.79 6.88 -2.64
N GLU A 172 -4.82 7.54 -3.30
CA GLU A 172 -3.55 7.88 -2.66
C GLU A 172 -3.74 8.78 -1.42
N ILE A 173 -4.70 9.70 -1.48
CA ILE A 173 -5.08 10.54 -0.33
C ILE A 173 -5.63 9.68 0.81
N GLU A 174 -6.59 8.78 0.53
CA GLU A 174 -7.15 7.87 1.53
C GLU A 174 -6.08 6.99 2.18
N ASP A 175 -5.19 6.39 1.37
CA ASP A 175 -4.11 5.53 1.86
C ASP A 175 -3.13 6.32 2.74
N ALA A 176 -2.78 7.56 2.36
CA ALA A 176 -1.92 8.43 3.16
C ALA A 176 -2.55 8.83 4.50
N LEU A 177 -3.85 9.15 4.51
CA LEU A 177 -4.59 9.48 5.72
C LEU A 177 -4.69 8.27 6.67
N ASN A 178 -4.96 7.08 6.14
CA ASN A 178 -5.07 5.84 6.90
C ASN A 178 -3.74 5.39 7.52
N ALA A 179 -2.64 5.54 6.77
CA ALA A 179 -1.30 5.21 7.24
C ALA A 179 -0.85 6.10 8.42
N ASN A 180 -1.37 7.33 8.50
CA ASN A 180 -0.98 8.33 9.48
C ASN A 180 -2.05 8.60 10.56
N GLU A 181 -2.97 7.65 10.77
CA GLU A 181 -3.98 7.70 11.84
C GLU A 181 -3.40 7.66 13.26
N ILE A 182 -4.24 8.02 14.24
CA ILE A 182 -3.94 7.95 15.67
C ILE A 182 -3.84 6.50 16.12
N LYS A 183 -2.60 6.01 16.30
CA LYS A 183 -2.31 4.66 16.79
C LYS A 183 -1.13 4.72 17.77
N THR A 184 -1.13 3.83 18.76
CA THR A 184 0.00 3.69 19.73
C THR A 184 1.32 3.32 19.07
N THR A 185 1.27 2.86 17.80
CA THR A 185 2.42 2.52 16.96
C THR A 185 2.89 3.64 16.05
N ASN A 186 2.16 4.76 15.98
CA ASN A 186 2.45 5.87 15.08
C ASN A 186 3.01 7.06 15.86
N TYR A 187 4.27 7.44 15.59
CA TYR A 187 4.84 8.67 16.14
C TYR A 187 4.36 9.89 15.35
N TYR A 188 3.70 10.84 16.03
CA TYR A 188 3.05 11.99 15.38
C TYR A 188 4.04 12.93 14.69
N GLY A 189 5.24 13.10 15.23
CA GLY A 189 6.26 13.91 14.57
C GLY A 189 6.55 13.44 13.15
N ASP A 190 6.66 12.13 12.97
CA ASP A 190 6.85 11.55 11.63
C ASP A 190 5.57 11.61 10.79
N CYS A 191 4.40 11.41 11.41
CA CYS A 191 3.11 11.49 10.71
C CYS A 191 2.87 12.88 10.13
N ILE A 192 3.12 13.94 10.92
CA ILE A 192 3.00 15.33 10.49
C ILE A 192 3.94 15.60 9.31
N SER A 193 5.21 15.21 9.42
CA SER A 193 6.19 15.40 8.35
C SER A 193 5.79 14.68 7.06
N ARG A 194 5.27 13.44 7.16
CA ARG A 194 4.77 12.68 6.01
C ARG A 194 3.55 13.33 5.38
N LEU A 195 2.57 13.76 6.17
CA LEU A 195 1.36 14.43 5.69
C LEU A 195 1.70 15.74 4.97
N LYS A 196 2.55 16.60 5.56
CA LYS A 196 3.00 17.85 4.93
C LYS A 196 3.75 17.63 3.62
N THR A 197 4.64 16.63 3.59
CA THR A 197 5.38 16.27 2.37
C THR A 197 4.44 15.76 1.29
N PHE A 198 3.47 14.93 1.69
CA PHE A 198 2.47 14.40 0.77
C PHE A 198 1.58 15.52 0.20
N PHE A 199 1.06 16.41 1.06
CA PHE A 199 0.27 17.58 0.65
C PHE A 199 1.01 18.44 -0.37
N ALA A 200 2.29 18.76 -0.13
CA ALA A 200 3.10 19.53 -1.07
C ALA A 200 3.24 18.88 -2.46
N SER A 201 3.10 17.55 -2.56
CA SER A 201 3.16 16.81 -3.83
C SER A 201 1.83 16.81 -4.61
N LEU A 202 0.69 17.03 -3.93
CA LEU A 202 -0.64 16.84 -4.50
C LEU A 202 -0.97 17.79 -5.67
N PRO A 203 -0.66 19.11 -5.62
CA PRO A 203 -0.94 20.02 -6.74
C PRO A 203 -0.24 19.60 -8.04
N GLY A 204 1.02 19.17 -7.96
CA GLY A 204 1.79 18.71 -9.11
C GLY A 204 1.23 17.43 -9.71
N LYS A 205 0.84 16.47 -8.86
CA LYS A 205 0.16 15.23 -9.28
C LYS A 205 -1.15 15.53 -10.00
N LEU A 206 -1.98 16.42 -9.44
CA LEU A 206 -3.25 16.80 -10.02
C LEU A 206 -3.08 17.53 -11.36
N SER A 207 -2.11 18.45 -11.46
CA SER A 207 -1.79 19.15 -12.71
C SER A 207 -1.35 18.18 -13.81
N ALA A 208 -0.48 17.22 -13.50
CA ALA A 208 -0.04 16.20 -14.44
C ALA A 208 -1.20 15.29 -14.89
N ALA A 209 -2.11 14.93 -13.98
CA ALA A 209 -3.30 14.16 -14.32
C ALA A 209 -4.28 14.95 -15.20
N LYS A 210 -4.48 16.24 -14.92
CA LYS A 210 -5.27 17.16 -15.76
C LYS A 210 -4.66 17.32 -17.16
N ALA A 211 -3.34 17.42 -17.29
CA ALA A 211 -2.66 17.53 -18.58
C ALA A 211 -2.83 16.26 -19.44
N LYS A 212 -2.93 15.09 -18.82
CA LYS A 212 -3.26 13.83 -19.53
C LYS A 212 -4.70 13.78 -20.04
N LYS A 213 -5.62 14.48 -19.37
CA LYS A 213 -7.06 14.55 -19.67
C LYS A 213 -7.40 15.18 -21.05
N GLY A 214 -6.41 15.69 -21.79
CA GLY A 214 -6.63 16.56 -22.96
C GLY A 214 -6.07 16.07 -24.31
N THR A 215 -5.50 14.87 -24.44
CA THR A 215 -5.07 14.36 -25.77
C THR A 215 -5.46 12.91 -25.96
N TYR A 216 -6.64 12.68 -26.54
CA TYR A 216 -6.96 11.35 -27.06
C TYR A 216 -5.96 10.96 -28.14
N SER A 217 -5.71 9.65 -28.27
CA SER A 217 -4.85 9.17 -29.35
C SER A 217 -5.47 9.55 -30.69
N LYS A 218 -4.65 9.95 -31.67
CA LYS A 218 -5.12 10.15 -33.05
C LYS A 218 -5.74 8.87 -33.63
N ASN A 219 -5.41 7.70 -33.07
CA ASN A 219 -5.91 6.40 -33.49
C ASN A 219 -7.15 5.94 -32.69
N MET A 220 -7.61 6.71 -31.71
CA MET A 220 -8.86 6.45 -31.04
C MET A 220 -10.04 6.99 -31.89
N PRO A 221 -11.09 6.19 -32.13
CA PRO A 221 -12.36 6.69 -32.66
C PRO A 221 -12.96 7.75 -31.74
N THR A 222 -13.53 8.81 -32.32
CA THR A 222 -14.07 9.96 -31.56
C THR A 222 -15.33 9.59 -30.80
N GLU A 223 -16.05 8.54 -31.20
CA GLU A 223 -17.23 8.01 -30.52
C GLU A 223 -16.91 7.45 -29.13
N LEU A 224 -15.64 7.15 -28.86
CA LEU A 224 -15.13 6.64 -27.59
C LEU A 224 -14.61 7.73 -26.66
N GLU A 225 -14.66 9.00 -27.05
CA GLU A 225 -14.32 10.11 -26.16
C GLU A 225 -15.29 10.16 -24.97
N ASN A 226 -14.78 10.55 -23.79
CA ASN A 226 -15.61 10.67 -22.60
C ASN A 226 -16.77 11.65 -22.84
N GLY A 227 -17.97 11.29 -22.40
CA GLY A 227 -19.20 12.06 -22.61
C GLY A 227 -19.86 11.91 -23.99
N ARG A 228 -19.31 11.08 -24.89
CA ARG A 228 -19.98 10.72 -26.15
C ARG A 228 -21.04 9.64 -25.94
N ALA A 229 -21.87 9.42 -26.96
CA ALA A 229 -23.04 8.54 -26.90
C ALA A 229 -22.75 7.11 -26.39
N TYR A 230 -21.58 6.54 -26.69
CA TYR A 230 -21.22 5.20 -26.19
C TYR A 230 -20.99 5.17 -24.67
N LEU A 231 -20.50 6.27 -24.11
CA LEU A 231 -20.14 6.47 -22.70
C LEU A 231 -21.11 7.43 -21.98
N ASP A 232 -22.29 7.68 -22.54
CA ASP A 232 -23.28 8.64 -22.00
C ASP A 232 -23.69 8.33 -20.55
N LYS A 233 -23.68 7.05 -20.18
CA LYS A 233 -24.06 6.52 -18.85
C LYS A 233 -22.88 6.20 -17.95
N VAL A 234 -21.65 6.24 -18.45
CA VAL A 234 -20.44 5.96 -17.66
C VAL A 234 -19.32 6.91 -18.04
N SER A 235 -18.83 7.69 -17.07
CA SER A 235 -17.64 8.50 -17.30
C SER A 235 -16.40 7.60 -17.34
N HIS A 236 -15.78 7.48 -18.50
CA HIS A 236 -14.51 6.78 -18.66
C HIS A 236 -13.62 7.48 -19.70
N GLU A 237 -12.32 7.53 -19.42
CA GLU A 237 -11.32 8.00 -20.37
C GLU A 237 -10.43 6.83 -20.75
N PHE A 238 -10.52 6.41 -22.01
CA PHE A 238 -9.68 5.34 -22.48
C PHE A 238 -8.21 5.77 -22.56
N SER A 239 -7.32 4.80 -22.26
CA SER A 239 -5.88 5.03 -22.26
C SER A 239 -5.37 5.47 -23.63
N LYS A 240 -4.82 6.68 -23.70
CA LYS A 240 -4.08 7.15 -24.88
C LYS A 240 -2.95 6.20 -25.24
N ASP A 241 -2.21 5.71 -24.26
CA ASP A 241 -1.06 4.83 -24.50
C ASP A 241 -1.49 3.49 -25.11
N PHE A 242 -2.68 3.00 -24.80
CA PHE A 242 -3.25 1.81 -25.46
C PHE A 242 -3.57 2.08 -26.93
N PHE A 243 -4.30 3.16 -27.24
CA PHE A 243 -4.65 3.48 -28.62
C PHE A 243 -3.43 3.92 -29.46
N ASP A 244 -2.41 4.48 -28.83
CA ASP A 244 -1.12 4.77 -29.49
C ASP A 244 -0.35 3.50 -29.89
N LEU A 245 -0.75 2.30 -29.44
CA LEU A 245 -0.18 1.04 -29.91
C LEU A 245 -0.72 0.63 -31.29
N LEU A 246 -1.82 1.22 -31.77
CA LEU A 246 -2.32 0.98 -33.13
C LEU A 246 -1.41 1.65 -34.16
N LYS A 247 -1.20 1.00 -35.30
CA LYS A 247 -0.51 1.62 -36.45
C LYS A 247 -1.41 2.63 -37.15
N GLU A 248 -2.70 2.32 -37.25
CA GLU A 248 -3.71 3.16 -37.87
C GLU A 248 -5.04 3.04 -37.15
N LYS A 249 -5.90 4.06 -37.27
CA LYS A 249 -7.25 4.11 -36.68
C LYS A 249 -8.16 3.05 -37.33
N PRO A 250 -8.65 2.05 -36.58
CA PRO A 250 -9.69 1.15 -37.08
C PRO A 250 -11.01 1.91 -37.27
N LYS A 251 -11.81 1.50 -38.26
CA LYS A 251 -13.22 1.90 -38.35
C LYS A 251 -13.96 1.27 -37.17
N LEU A 252 -14.74 2.08 -36.45
CA LEU A 252 -15.63 1.62 -35.38
C LEU A 252 -17.07 1.55 -35.91
N GLU A 253 -17.75 0.44 -35.63
CA GLU A 253 -19.19 0.30 -35.84
C GLU A 253 -19.87 -0.09 -34.53
N LEU A 254 -20.76 0.77 -34.04
CA LEU A 254 -21.62 0.49 -32.89
C LEU A 254 -22.92 -0.13 -33.40
N ARG A 255 -23.26 -1.32 -32.91
CA ARG A 255 -24.45 -2.07 -33.29
C ARG A 255 -25.26 -2.45 -32.05
N HIS A 256 -26.56 -2.59 -32.27
CA HIS A 256 -27.55 -2.88 -31.23
C HIS A 256 -28.32 -4.19 -31.53
N LYS A 257 -27.60 -5.22 -32.00
CA LYS A 257 -28.20 -6.49 -32.46
C LYS A 257 -28.00 -7.63 -31.47
N ASN A 258 -27.18 -7.42 -30.43
CA ASN A 258 -26.77 -8.41 -29.43
C ASN A 258 -26.20 -9.70 -30.08
N LYS A 259 -25.43 -9.57 -31.16
CA LYS A 259 -24.76 -10.69 -31.86
C LYS A 259 -23.31 -10.89 -31.44
N GLY A 260 -22.78 -10.01 -30.60
CA GLY A 260 -21.41 -10.05 -30.10
C GLY A 260 -20.48 -9.12 -30.86
N SER A 261 -19.54 -8.54 -30.12
CA SER A 261 -18.47 -7.72 -30.65
C SER A 261 -17.41 -8.58 -31.34
N TYR A 262 -16.70 -7.99 -32.30
CA TYR A 262 -15.58 -8.64 -32.98
C TYR A 262 -14.67 -7.63 -33.67
N CYS A 263 -13.41 -8.03 -33.89
CA CYS A 263 -12.46 -7.35 -34.75
C CYS A 263 -12.22 -8.16 -36.04
N THR A 264 -12.05 -7.48 -37.17
CA THR A 264 -11.79 -8.12 -38.47
C THR A 264 -10.98 -7.22 -39.42
N ASN A 265 -10.79 -7.68 -40.66
CA ASN A 265 -10.04 -7.01 -41.71
C ASN A 265 -8.60 -6.65 -41.29
N ASN A 266 -7.90 -7.59 -40.65
CA ASN A 266 -6.54 -7.39 -40.13
C ASN A 266 -6.43 -6.17 -39.19
N GLY A 267 -7.38 -6.05 -38.26
CA GLY A 267 -7.42 -4.94 -37.30
C GLY A 267 -7.91 -3.60 -37.85
N LYS A 268 -8.57 -3.58 -39.01
CA LYS A 268 -9.09 -2.34 -39.63
C LYS A 268 -10.55 -2.04 -39.31
N LEU A 269 -11.31 -3.04 -38.86
CA LEU A 269 -12.71 -2.89 -38.47
C LEU A 269 -12.92 -3.48 -37.07
N VAL A 270 -13.44 -2.66 -36.17
CA VAL A 270 -13.93 -3.08 -34.86
C VAL A 270 -15.44 -2.86 -34.81
N VAL A 271 -16.16 -3.93 -34.48
CA VAL A 271 -17.60 -3.91 -34.28
C VAL A 271 -17.88 -4.13 -32.81
N ILE A 272 -18.63 -3.21 -32.19
CA ILE A 272 -19.10 -3.35 -30.82
C ILE A 272 -20.59 -3.63 -30.84
N ASP A 273 -20.98 -4.77 -30.27
CA ASP A 273 -22.37 -5.22 -30.18
C ASP A 273 -22.59 -6.00 -28.87
N GLY A 274 -23.58 -5.62 -28.08
CA GLY A 274 -23.79 -6.25 -26.76
C GLY A 274 -24.47 -5.36 -25.73
N ASP A 275 -25.51 -4.63 -26.14
CA ASP A 275 -26.22 -3.66 -25.30
C ASP A 275 -26.70 -4.26 -23.97
N SER A 276 -27.18 -5.51 -23.97
CA SER A 276 -27.71 -6.12 -22.75
C SER A 276 -26.62 -6.32 -21.69
N ARG A 277 -25.39 -6.65 -22.11
CA ARG A 277 -24.25 -6.82 -21.22
C ARG A 277 -23.69 -5.45 -20.79
N ALA A 278 -23.61 -4.51 -21.73
CA ALA A 278 -23.17 -3.14 -21.46
C ALA A 278 -24.16 -2.34 -20.61
N ALA A 279 -25.43 -2.72 -20.58
CA ALA A 279 -26.43 -2.18 -19.66
C ALA A 279 -26.35 -2.80 -18.25
N ALA A 280 -25.84 -4.02 -18.14
CA ALA A 280 -25.72 -4.74 -16.87
C ALA A 280 -24.36 -4.54 -16.17
N SER A 281 -23.33 -4.09 -16.90
CA SER A 281 -21.97 -3.93 -16.39
C SER A 281 -21.24 -2.82 -17.13
N ASP A 282 -20.91 -1.76 -16.39
CA ASP A 282 -20.04 -0.68 -16.87
C ASP A 282 -18.63 -1.19 -17.16
N TRP A 283 -18.15 -2.15 -16.36
CA TRP A 283 -16.88 -2.81 -16.61
C TRP A 283 -16.88 -3.53 -17.97
N TYR A 284 -17.95 -4.24 -18.33
CA TYR A 284 -18.07 -4.85 -19.66
C TYR A 284 -18.07 -3.81 -20.78
N ARG A 285 -18.86 -2.74 -20.63
CA ARG A 285 -18.95 -1.66 -21.62
C ARG A 285 -17.57 -1.08 -21.95
N ILE A 286 -16.70 -0.94 -20.95
CA ILE A 286 -15.35 -0.41 -21.14
C ILE A 286 -14.40 -1.51 -21.63
N ARG A 287 -14.38 -2.69 -21.00
CA ARG A 287 -13.40 -3.74 -21.30
C ARG A 287 -13.53 -4.29 -22.71
N VAL A 288 -14.74 -4.35 -23.28
CA VAL A 288 -14.96 -4.84 -24.64
C VAL A 288 -14.23 -3.97 -25.68
N ILE A 289 -14.06 -2.67 -25.41
CA ILE A 289 -13.22 -1.81 -26.25
C ILE A 289 -11.75 -2.25 -26.20
N TYR A 290 -11.19 -2.41 -24.99
CA TYR A 290 -9.81 -2.90 -24.85
C TYR A 290 -9.61 -4.30 -25.44
N HIS A 291 -10.64 -5.15 -25.41
CA HIS A 291 -10.64 -6.47 -26.02
C HIS A 291 -10.53 -6.39 -27.55
N GLU A 292 -11.52 -5.75 -28.20
CA GLU A 292 -11.60 -5.76 -29.66
C GLU A 292 -10.49 -4.92 -30.30
N PHE A 293 -10.15 -3.77 -29.70
CA PHE A 293 -8.99 -3.01 -30.15
C PHE A 293 -7.67 -3.72 -29.80
N GLY A 294 -7.67 -4.59 -28.79
CA GLY A 294 -6.54 -5.48 -28.48
C GLY A 294 -6.27 -6.46 -29.62
N HIS A 295 -7.32 -7.05 -30.21
CA HIS A 295 -7.21 -7.81 -31.44
C HIS A 295 -6.69 -6.95 -32.60
N ALA A 296 -7.19 -5.72 -32.76
CA ALA A 296 -6.73 -4.83 -33.81
C ALA A 296 -5.23 -4.50 -33.69
N ILE A 297 -4.74 -4.21 -32.48
CA ILE A 297 -3.32 -4.02 -32.19
C ILE A 297 -2.53 -5.28 -32.57
N ALA A 298 -3.01 -6.45 -32.16
CA ALA A 298 -2.35 -7.72 -32.43
C ALA A 298 -2.19 -7.98 -33.94
N ASP A 299 -3.24 -7.74 -34.72
CA ASP A 299 -3.26 -7.93 -36.17
C ASP A 299 -2.39 -6.93 -36.92
N GLN A 300 -2.59 -5.63 -36.69
CA GLN A 300 -1.86 -4.56 -37.37
C GLN A 300 -0.33 -4.70 -37.17
N ARG A 301 0.06 -5.23 -36.02
CA ARG A 301 1.47 -5.37 -35.61
C ARG A 301 2.01 -6.80 -35.68
N LYS A 302 1.21 -7.78 -36.07
CA LYS A 302 1.60 -9.20 -36.15
C LYS A 302 2.17 -9.74 -34.83
N LEU A 303 1.55 -9.39 -33.69
CA LEU A 303 2.07 -9.70 -32.35
C LEU A 303 1.77 -11.11 -31.85
N LEU A 304 0.78 -11.80 -32.43
CA LEU A 304 0.27 -13.08 -31.92
C LEU A 304 1.36 -14.12 -31.64
N PHE A 305 2.36 -14.16 -32.52
CA PHE A 305 3.49 -15.09 -32.46
C PHE A 305 4.82 -14.36 -32.24
N SER A 306 4.78 -13.11 -31.76
CA SER A 306 5.99 -12.41 -31.34
C SER A 306 6.67 -13.19 -30.21
N LYS A 307 8.00 -13.06 -30.11
CA LYS A 307 8.79 -13.80 -29.12
C LYS A 307 8.34 -13.46 -27.71
N GLU A 308 8.08 -12.19 -27.44
CA GLU A 308 7.67 -11.70 -26.12
C GLU A 308 6.32 -12.29 -25.68
N VAL A 309 5.35 -12.38 -26.59
CA VAL A 309 4.03 -12.99 -26.33
C VAL A 309 4.20 -14.50 -26.11
N THR A 310 4.93 -15.17 -27.01
CA THR A 310 5.13 -16.62 -26.97
C THR A 310 5.86 -17.03 -25.69
N ASP A 311 6.95 -16.35 -25.34
CA ASP A 311 7.75 -16.66 -24.15
C ASP A 311 6.94 -16.52 -22.85
N VAL A 312 6.14 -15.45 -22.70
CA VAL A 312 5.28 -15.27 -21.51
C VAL A 312 4.21 -16.35 -21.48
N ARG A 313 3.53 -16.57 -22.59
CA ARG A 313 2.42 -17.52 -22.67
C ARG A 313 2.88 -18.95 -22.42
N ASP A 314 4.01 -19.37 -22.98
CA ASP A 314 4.57 -20.72 -22.78
C ASP A 314 5.01 -20.95 -21.33
N ARG A 315 5.58 -19.94 -20.67
CA ARG A 315 5.89 -20.02 -19.23
C ARG A 315 4.61 -20.22 -18.41
N GLN A 316 3.55 -19.48 -18.71
CA GLN A 316 2.26 -19.65 -18.05
C GLN A 316 1.67 -21.04 -18.28
N ILE A 317 1.61 -21.48 -19.53
CA ILE A 317 1.08 -22.80 -19.91
C ILE A 317 1.87 -23.91 -19.21
N THR A 318 3.20 -23.84 -19.21
CA THR A 318 4.06 -24.83 -18.55
C THR A 318 3.74 -24.95 -17.06
N ARG A 319 3.63 -23.81 -16.36
CA ARG A 319 3.28 -23.76 -14.94
C ARG A 319 1.87 -24.29 -14.68
N LEU A 320 0.92 -23.97 -15.55
CA LEU A 320 -0.50 -24.33 -15.42
C LEU A 320 -0.80 -25.79 -15.79
N ARG A 321 0.00 -26.39 -16.67
CA ARG A 321 -0.09 -27.82 -17.04
C ARG A 321 0.60 -28.75 -16.06
N LYS A 322 1.41 -28.24 -15.14
CA LYS A 322 2.05 -29.07 -14.10
C LYS A 322 0.99 -29.87 -13.35
N ARG A 323 1.17 -31.20 -13.27
CA ARG A 323 0.31 -32.07 -12.47
C ARG A 323 0.71 -32.00 -11.02
N GLU A 324 -0.27 -31.91 -10.14
CA GLU A 324 -0.07 -31.89 -8.70
C GLU A 324 -1.20 -32.62 -7.98
N LYS A 325 -0.87 -33.24 -6.85
CA LYS A 325 -1.87 -33.70 -5.90
C LYS A 325 -2.48 -32.48 -5.21
N ALA A 326 -3.80 -32.34 -5.27
CA ALA A 326 -4.49 -31.21 -4.67
C ALA A 326 -5.78 -31.66 -4.01
N THR A 327 -6.17 -30.93 -2.97
CA THR A 327 -7.52 -31.01 -2.39
C THR A 327 -8.27 -29.72 -2.68
N TYR A 328 -9.53 -29.82 -3.10
CA TYR A 328 -10.41 -28.67 -3.24
C TYR A 328 -11.85 -28.99 -2.88
N TYR A 329 -12.65 -27.94 -2.71
CA TYR A 329 -14.05 -28.06 -2.32
C TYR A 329 -14.95 -27.33 -3.30
N THR A 330 -16.08 -27.95 -3.60
CA THR A 330 -17.15 -27.40 -4.43
C THR A 330 -18.47 -27.47 -3.68
N THR A 331 -19.46 -26.70 -4.12
CA THR A 331 -20.85 -26.83 -3.71
C THR A 331 -21.62 -27.49 -4.85
N GLU A 332 -22.13 -28.70 -4.62
CA GLU A 332 -22.77 -29.54 -5.64
C GLU A 332 -24.19 -29.90 -5.23
N LYS A 333 -25.08 -30.03 -6.23
CA LYS A 333 -26.43 -30.57 -6.01
C LYS A 333 -26.31 -32.09 -5.93
N VAL A 334 -26.48 -32.64 -4.73
CA VAL A 334 -26.46 -34.08 -4.46
C VAL A 334 -27.88 -34.55 -4.19
N TRP A 335 -28.28 -35.68 -4.79
CA TRP A 335 -29.59 -36.26 -4.56
C TRP A 335 -29.66 -36.88 -3.16
N ASN A 336 -30.56 -36.38 -2.31
CA ASN A 336 -30.81 -36.96 -1.00
C ASN A 336 -31.94 -38.00 -1.10
N HIS A 337 -31.57 -39.28 -1.19
CA HIS A 337 -32.51 -40.40 -1.28
C HIS A 337 -33.49 -40.48 -0.10
N LYS A 338 -33.11 -40.00 1.11
CA LYS A 338 -34.00 -40.02 2.29
C LYS A 338 -35.09 -38.95 2.24
N LYS A 339 -34.85 -37.85 1.51
CA LYS A 339 -35.77 -36.71 1.42
C LYS A 339 -36.39 -36.54 0.03
N GLY A 340 -36.04 -37.40 -0.93
CA GLY A 340 -36.54 -37.35 -2.30
C GLY A 340 -36.26 -36.02 -3.03
N LYS A 341 -35.15 -35.32 -2.70
CA LYS A 341 -34.83 -34.01 -3.26
C LYS A 341 -33.33 -33.78 -3.42
N TYR A 342 -32.96 -32.89 -4.34
CA TYR A 342 -31.59 -32.38 -4.42
C TYR A 342 -31.28 -31.41 -3.28
N GLU A 343 -30.13 -31.58 -2.66
CA GLU A 343 -29.59 -30.67 -1.64
C GLU A 343 -28.20 -30.19 -2.04
N LEU A 344 -27.87 -28.94 -1.70
CA LEU A 344 -26.52 -28.41 -1.90
C LEU A 344 -25.61 -28.97 -0.82
N GLN A 345 -24.56 -29.68 -1.22
CA GLN A 345 -23.56 -30.23 -0.30
C GLN A 345 -22.16 -29.72 -0.65
N LYS A 346 -21.34 -29.55 0.38
CA LYS A 346 -19.92 -29.25 0.22
C LYS A 346 -19.20 -30.57 -0.07
N VAL A 347 -18.70 -30.72 -1.28
CA VAL A 347 -18.00 -31.93 -1.73
C VAL A 347 -16.50 -31.70 -1.66
N ARG A 348 -15.76 -32.66 -1.11
CA ARG A 348 -14.30 -32.67 -1.05
C ARG A 348 -13.76 -33.50 -2.22
N HIS A 349 -12.84 -32.91 -2.96
CA HIS A 349 -12.18 -33.55 -4.10
C HIS A 349 -10.70 -33.74 -3.79
N GLU A 350 -10.20 -34.96 -3.88
CA GLU A 350 -8.77 -35.29 -3.88
C GLU A 350 -8.38 -35.71 -5.30
N VAL A 351 -7.48 -34.96 -5.93
CA VAL A 351 -7.16 -35.13 -7.35
C VAL A 351 -5.66 -35.15 -7.58
N ASN A 352 -5.24 -35.82 -8.66
CA ASN A 352 -3.90 -35.70 -9.24
C ASN A 352 -4.03 -35.30 -10.72
N GLN A 353 -4.10 -34.01 -10.98
CA GLN A 353 -4.39 -33.45 -12.30
C GLN A 353 -3.61 -32.16 -12.54
N MET A 354 -3.72 -31.60 -13.75
CA MET A 354 -3.07 -30.32 -14.06
C MET A 354 -3.60 -29.21 -13.14
N LYS A 355 -2.70 -28.36 -12.66
CA LYS A 355 -3.02 -27.22 -11.78
C LYS A 355 -4.18 -26.38 -12.32
N ILE A 356 -4.21 -26.13 -13.63
CA ILE A 356 -5.26 -25.33 -14.27
C ILE A 356 -6.66 -25.95 -14.21
N VAL A 357 -6.78 -27.28 -14.24
CA VAL A 357 -8.08 -27.97 -14.11
C VAL A 357 -8.63 -27.76 -12.70
N THR A 358 -7.77 -27.89 -11.69
CA THR A 358 -8.13 -27.60 -10.30
C THR A 358 -8.48 -26.13 -10.07
N LEU A 359 -7.73 -25.19 -10.67
CA LEU A 359 -8.02 -23.77 -10.59
C LEU A 359 -9.36 -23.43 -11.27
N SER A 360 -9.59 -23.93 -12.49
CA SER A 360 -10.84 -23.79 -13.24
C SER A 360 -12.04 -24.21 -12.39
N ALA A 361 -11.98 -25.39 -11.76
CA ALA A 361 -13.05 -25.88 -10.88
C ALA A 361 -13.28 -24.98 -9.66
N LYS A 362 -12.21 -24.53 -8.98
CA LYS A 362 -12.29 -23.62 -7.83
C LYS A 362 -12.91 -22.27 -8.23
N ILE A 363 -12.44 -21.67 -9.31
CA ILE A 363 -12.93 -20.37 -9.80
C ILE A 363 -14.40 -20.48 -10.20
N ASN A 364 -14.78 -21.55 -10.93
CA ASN A 364 -16.16 -21.80 -11.32
C ASN A 364 -17.09 -21.98 -10.11
N ASN A 365 -16.62 -22.63 -9.04
CA ASN A 365 -17.38 -22.75 -7.81
C ASN A 365 -17.61 -21.39 -7.12
N ILE A 366 -16.61 -20.51 -7.11
CA ILE A 366 -16.75 -19.14 -6.61
C ILE A 366 -17.73 -18.37 -7.48
N TYR A 367 -17.58 -18.43 -8.81
CA TYR A 367 -18.48 -17.79 -9.76
C TYR A 367 -19.95 -18.17 -9.53
N ARG A 368 -20.26 -19.47 -9.37
CA ARG A 368 -21.64 -19.93 -9.09
C ARG A 368 -22.20 -19.30 -7.83
N ARG A 369 -21.41 -19.28 -6.75
CA ARG A 369 -21.81 -18.65 -5.48
C ARG A 369 -22.03 -17.14 -5.62
N ILE A 370 -21.21 -16.45 -6.41
CA ILE A 370 -21.38 -15.01 -6.69
C ILE A 370 -22.61 -14.76 -7.55
N LYS A 371 -22.86 -15.60 -8.55
CA LYS A 371 -24.03 -15.51 -9.43
C LYS A 371 -25.35 -15.65 -8.66
N ASP A 372 -25.37 -16.53 -7.66
CA ASP A 372 -26.57 -16.78 -6.84
C ASP A 372 -26.86 -15.69 -5.79
N LYS A 373 -25.91 -14.78 -5.53
CA LYS A 373 -26.11 -13.66 -4.60
C LYS A 373 -27.06 -12.61 -5.18
N LYS A 374 -27.76 -11.89 -4.31
CA LYS A 374 -28.54 -10.71 -4.69
C LYS A 374 -27.59 -9.56 -5.08
N SER A 375 -28.05 -8.64 -5.93
CA SER A 375 -27.24 -7.52 -6.43
C SER A 375 -26.74 -6.57 -5.32
N ASP A 376 -27.44 -6.51 -4.19
CA ASP A 376 -27.17 -5.70 -3.01
C ASP A 376 -26.37 -6.43 -1.91
N ASP A 377 -25.89 -7.66 -2.18
CA ASP A 377 -25.09 -8.42 -1.22
C ASP A 377 -23.85 -7.62 -0.77
N PRO A 378 -23.57 -7.50 0.55
CA PRO A 378 -22.49 -6.67 1.08
C PRO A 378 -21.10 -6.95 0.49
N ILE A 379 -20.89 -8.14 -0.09
CA ILE A 379 -19.64 -8.48 -0.76
C ILE A 379 -19.31 -7.52 -1.91
N PHE A 380 -20.33 -7.07 -2.67
CA PHE A 380 -20.14 -6.20 -3.82
C PHE A 380 -19.65 -4.81 -3.40
N LYS A 381 -20.29 -4.26 -2.35
CA LYS A 381 -19.85 -3.01 -1.71
C LYS A 381 -18.43 -3.12 -1.13
N ARG A 382 -18.11 -4.23 -0.45
CA ARG A 382 -16.77 -4.47 0.12
C ARG A 382 -15.67 -4.42 -0.93
N PHE A 383 -15.94 -4.88 -2.15
CA PHE A 383 -14.96 -4.89 -3.24
C PHE A 383 -15.08 -3.70 -4.19
N GLY A 384 -16.03 -2.79 -3.96
CA GLY A 384 -16.24 -1.62 -4.82
C GLY A 384 -16.64 -1.97 -6.25
N ILE A 385 -17.36 -3.08 -6.45
CA ILE A 385 -17.78 -3.57 -7.77
C ILE A 385 -19.27 -3.93 -7.75
N THR A 386 -19.95 -3.82 -8.89
CA THR A 386 -21.31 -4.33 -9.01
C THR A 386 -21.32 -5.85 -9.21
N LYS A 387 -22.48 -6.49 -9.00
CA LYS A 387 -22.67 -7.90 -9.35
C LYS A 387 -22.40 -8.18 -10.83
N GLY A 388 -22.85 -7.29 -11.71
CA GLY A 388 -22.63 -7.39 -13.16
C GLY A 388 -21.15 -7.38 -13.51
N ASP A 389 -20.41 -6.42 -12.97
CA ASP A 389 -18.96 -6.30 -13.19
C ASP A 389 -18.20 -7.52 -12.65
N ALA A 390 -18.58 -8.01 -11.46
CA ALA A 390 -17.97 -9.21 -10.90
C ALA A 390 -18.17 -10.42 -11.83
N ILE A 391 -19.40 -10.64 -12.32
CA ILE A 391 -19.73 -11.72 -13.26
C ILE A 391 -18.89 -11.61 -14.53
N GLU A 392 -18.79 -10.41 -15.10
CA GLU A 392 -18.06 -10.15 -16.33
C GLU A 392 -16.54 -10.35 -16.18
N GLN A 393 -15.99 -9.97 -15.04
CA GLN A 393 -14.59 -10.24 -14.69
C GLN A 393 -14.29 -11.74 -14.55
N PHE A 394 -15.22 -12.53 -13.97
CA PHE A 394 -15.13 -13.99 -13.98
C PHE A 394 -15.17 -14.54 -15.41
N CYS A 395 -16.05 -14.01 -16.28
CA CYS A 395 -16.14 -14.45 -17.68
C CYS A 395 -14.80 -14.25 -18.40
N ALA A 396 -14.20 -13.06 -18.30
CA ALA A 396 -12.91 -12.78 -18.93
C ALA A 396 -11.78 -13.68 -18.40
N LEU A 397 -11.72 -13.92 -17.08
CA LEU A 397 -10.75 -14.85 -16.49
C LEU A 397 -10.92 -16.28 -17.01
N MET A 398 -12.16 -16.77 -17.04
CA MET A 398 -12.44 -18.15 -17.46
C MET A 398 -12.17 -18.35 -18.95
N ASP A 399 -12.39 -17.34 -19.79
CA ASP A 399 -12.06 -17.43 -21.22
C ASP A 399 -10.54 -17.32 -21.46
N THR A 400 -9.84 -16.54 -20.64
CA THR A 400 -8.36 -16.52 -20.62
C THR A 400 -7.77 -17.89 -20.26
N LEU A 401 -8.35 -18.61 -19.28
CA LEU A 401 -7.91 -19.97 -18.96
C LEU A 401 -8.10 -20.92 -20.15
N ARG A 402 -9.23 -20.78 -20.84
CA ARG A 402 -9.57 -21.56 -22.03
C ARG A 402 -8.59 -21.30 -23.17
N SER A 403 -8.15 -20.06 -23.36
CA SER A 403 -7.16 -19.69 -24.39
C SER A 403 -5.75 -20.20 -24.07
N LEU A 404 -5.39 -20.30 -22.79
CA LEU A 404 -4.12 -20.91 -22.34
C LEU A 404 -4.10 -22.43 -22.54
N VAL A 405 -5.15 -23.14 -22.13
CA VAL A 405 -5.26 -24.59 -22.29
C VAL A 405 -6.64 -24.95 -22.83
N ASN A 406 -6.70 -25.24 -24.12
CA ASN A 406 -7.93 -25.58 -24.82
C ASN A 406 -8.44 -26.99 -24.49
N ARG A 407 -9.23 -27.13 -23.42
CA ARG A 407 -9.83 -28.40 -22.93
C ARG A 407 -11.16 -28.15 -22.24
N ASP A 408 -12.16 -29.01 -22.45
CA ASP A 408 -13.54 -28.86 -21.92
C ASP A 408 -13.64 -28.62 -20.41
N ASP A 409 -12.70 -29.15 -19.62
CA ASP A 409 -12.62 -28.99 -18.17
C ASP A 409 -11.83 -27.75 -17.69
N VAL A 410 -11.37 -26.89 -18.61
CA VAL A 410 -10.58 -25.69 -18.32
C VAL A 410 -11.24 -24.43 -18.87
N GLY A 411 -11.66 -23.52 -18.00
CA GLY A 411 -12.24 -22.25 -18.42
C GLY A 411 -13.62 -22.39 -19.06
N TRP A 412 -14.22 -21.28 -19.50
CA TRP A 412 -15.46 -21.24 -20.32
C TRP A 412 -15.62 -19.84 -20.91
N GLY A 413 -16.49 -19.70 -21.91
CA GLY A 413 -16.62 -18.48 -22.73
C GLY A 413 -16.77 -18.92 -24.18
N HIS A 414 -15.66 -18.93 -24.91
CA HIS A 414 -15.58 -19.56 -26.23
C HIS A 414 -15.53 -21.09 -26.14
N LYS A 415 -16.07 -21.75 -27.17
CA LYS A 415 -16.08 -23.22 -27.30
C LYS A 415 -14.68 -23.75 -27.63
N VAL A 416 -14.39 -25.00 -27.26
CA VAL A 416 -13.13 -25.68 -27.65
C VAL A 416 -12.87 -25.63 -29.15
N SER A 417 -13.93 -25.75 -29.96
CA SER A 417 -13.83 -25.72 -31.43
C SER A 417 -13.32 -24.37 -31.95
N TYR A 418 -13.69 -23.25 -31.32
CA TYR A 418 -13.21 -21.92 -31.71
C TYR A 418 -11.68 -21.84 -31.57
N PHE A 419 -11.17 -22.31 -30.43
CA PHE A 419 -9.74 -22.35 -30.15
C PHE A 419 -8.97 -23.43 -30.92
N LYS A 420 -9.61 -24.28 -31.73
CA LYS A 420 -8.88 -25.16 -32.66
C LYS A 420 -8.39 -24.40 -33.90
N ASN A 421 -9.03 -23.27 -34.23
CA ASN A 421 -8.61 -22.44 -35.34
C ASN A 421 -7.25 -21.80 -35.04
N HIS A 422 -6.38 -21.76 -36.05
CA HIS A 422 -5.02 -21.25 -35.93
C HIS A 422 -5.03 -19.78 -35.46
N GLY A 423 -4.19 -19.46 -34.48
CA GLY A 423 -4.03 -18.10 -33.94
C GLY A 423 -5.12 -17.63 -32.97
N MET A 424 -6.28 -18.31 -32.88
CA MET A 424 -7.39 -17.84 -32.04
C MET A 424 -7.08 -17.88 -30.55
N LYS A 425 -6.25 -18.83 -30.10
CA LYS A 425 -5.83 -18.89 -28.70
C LYS A 425 -4.93 -17.71 -28.33
N GLU A 426 -4.02 -17.37 -29.23
CA GLU A 426 -3.09 -16.27 -29.09
C GLU A 426 -3.82 -14.92 -29.16
N HIS A 427 -4.84 -14.81 -30.04
CA HIS A 427 -5.71 -13.64 -30.15
C HIS A 427 -6.41 -13.32 -28.83
N GLU A 428 -7.19 -14.27 -28.30
CA GLU A 428 -7.95 -14.09 -27.07
C GLU A 428 -7.03 -13.86 -25.88
N TYR A 429 -5.92 -14.60 -25.79
CA TYR A 429 -4.92 -14.42 -24.75
C TYR A 429 -4.38 -12.98 -24.74
N LEU A 430 -4.02 -12.44 -25.90
CA LEU A 430 -3.45 -11.11 -26.02
C LEU A 430 -4.49 -10.00 -25.83
N ALA A 431 -5.72 -10.18 -26.30
CA ALA A 431 -6.81 -9.25 -26.03
C ALA A 431 -7.14 -9.16 -24.53
N HIS A 432 -7.28 -10.29 -23.84
CA HIS A 432 -7.44 -10.31 -22.39
C HIS A 432 -6.22 -9.76 -21.64
N THR A 433 -5.01 -9.91 -22.19
CA THR A 433 -3.81 -9.27 -21.66
C THR A 433 -3.94 -7.74 -21.66
N PHE A 434 -4.47 -7.15 -22.74
CA PHE A 434 -4.74 -5.71 -22.79
C PHE A 434 -5.87 -5.28 -21.86
N GLU A 435 -6.99 -6.02 -21.80
CA GLU A 435 -8.06 -5.77 -20.82
C GLU A 435 -7.49 -5.68 -19.39
N ASN A 436 -6.69 -6.68 -18.98
CA ASN A 436 -6.10 -6.73 -17.65
C ASN A 436 -5.15 -5.56 -17.36
N ALA A 437 -4.49 -5.01 -18.39
CA ALA A 437 -3.53 -3.93 -18.22
C ALA A 437 -4.18 -2.54 -18.14
N PHE A 438 -5.27 -2.30 -18.87
CA PHE A 438 -5.80 -0.95 -19.08
C PHE A 438 -7.13 -0.66 -18.37
N ILE A 439 -7.94 -1.69 -18.07
CA ILE A 439 -9.11 -1.55 -17.18
C ILE A 439 -8.94 -2.38 -15.89
N GLY A 440 -8.16 -3.46 -15.95
CA GLY A 440 -7.92 -4.34 -14.83
C GLY A 440 -9.04 -5.36 -14.60
N ASN A 441 -8.69 -6.44 -13.92
CA ASN A 441 -9.61 -7.51 -13.55
C ASN A 441 -9.30 -7.95 -12.11
N ARG A 442 -10.10 -7.49 -11.15
CA ARG A 442 -9.89 -7.74 -9.72
C ARG A 442 -10.05 -9.21 -9.38
N VAL A 443 -10.95 -9.92 -10.06
CA VAL A 443 -11.12 -11.37 -9.90
C VAL A 443 -9.85 -12.11 -10.30
N PHE A 444 -9.29 -11.81 -11.48
CA PHE A 444 -8.03 -12.39 -11.95
C PHE A 444 -6.90 -12.06 -10.97
N GLN A 445 -6.74 -10.79 -10.61
CA GLN A 445 -5.70 -10.36 -9.67
C GLN A 445 -5.73 -11.13 -8.34
N LEU A 446 -6.91 -11.42 -7.81
CA LEU A 446 -7.05 -12.15 -6.54
C LEU A 446 -6.81 -13.64 -6.68
N LEU A 447 -7.28 -14.26 -7.76
CA LEU A 447 -7.32 -15.71 -7.90
C LEU A 447 -6.08 -16.28 -8.59
N MET A 448 -5.43 -15.50 -9.45
CA MET A 448 -4.24 -15.87 -10.21
C MET A 448 -3.29 -14.67 -10.37
N PRO A 449 -2.74 -14.14 -9.25
CA PRO A 449 -1.96 -12.90 -9.22
C PRO A 449 -0.69 -12.96 -10.07
N THR A 450 -0.04 -14.13 -10.17
CA THR A 450 1.19 -14.30 -10.95
C THR A 450 0.93 -14.14 -12.44
N GLU A 451 -0.03 -14.89 -12.99
CA GLU A 451 -0.39 -14.80 -14.41
C GLU A 451 -0.91 -13.40 -14.77
N TYR A 452 -1.70 -12.79 -13.88
CA TYR A 452 -2.20 -11.42 -14.04
C TYR A 452 -1.06 -10.39 -14.12
N ALA A 453 -0.08 -10.47 -13.21
CA ALA A 453 1.06 -9.55 -13.19
C ALA A 453 1.94 -9.71 -14.44
N GLU A 454 2.17 -10.95 -14.89
CA GLU A 454 2.91 -11.24 -16.12
C GLU A 454 2.21 -10.67 -17.37
N MET A 455 0.87 -10.75 -17.44
CA MET A 455 0.09 -10.13 -18.52
C MET A 455 0.22 -8.60 -18.52
N ILE A 456 0.10 -7.96 -17.36
CA ILE A 456 0.30 -6.50 -17.25
C ILE A 456 1.70 -6.10 -17.74
N ALA A 457 2.73 -6.85 -17.32
CA ALA A 457 4.10 -6.59 -17.73
C ALA A 457 4.27 -6.73 -19.26
N LEU A 458 3.66 -7.77 -19.86
CA LEU A 458 3.66 -7.98 -21.30
C LEU A 458 3.00 -6.81 -22.05
N ALA A 459 1.77 -6.43 -21.67
CA ALA A 459 1.06 -5.32 -22.29
C ALA A 459 1.87 -4.01 -22.24
N LYS A 460 2.52 -3.74 -21.11
CA LYS A 460 3.36 -2.54 -20.90
C LYS A 460 4.72 -2.60 -21.60
N SER A 461 5.19 -3.78 -22.03
CA SER A 461 6.45 -3.89 -22.77
C SER A 461 6.34 -3.44 -24.23
N PHE A 462 5.12 -3.40 -24.79
CA PHE A 462 4.93 -2.97 -26.17
C PHE A 462 5.18 -1.48 -26.31
N LYS A 463 6.08 -1.13 -27.23
CA LYS A 463 6.34 0.26 -27.61
C LYS A 463 5.37 0.72 -28.70
N LYS A 464 5.22 2.03 -28.84
CA LYS A 464 4.50 2.65 -29.95
C LYS A 464 5.16 2.23 -31.28
N PRO A 465 4.37 1.93 -32.32
CA PRO A 465 4.87 1.42 -33.60
C PRO A 465 5.70 2.43 -34.38
#